data_AF-A0AAQ0QA19-F1
#
_entry.id   AF-A0AAQ0QA19-F1
#
_cell.length_a   1.000
_cell.length_b   1.000
_cell.length_c   1.000
_cell.angle_alpha   90.00
_cell.angle_beta   90.00
_cell.angle_gamma   90.00
#
_symmetry.space_group_name_H-M   'P 1'
#
loop_
_entity.id
_entity.type
_entity.pdbx_description
1 polymer ?
#
loop_
_entity_poly.entity_id
_entity_poly.type
_entity_poly.pdbx_seq_one_letter_code
_entity_poly.pdbx_strand_id
1 'polypeptide(L)'
;MKRWQNNLYMVGLLLIEAIIMLYVVPKANADEISMKISLVIALFLAILVSFALLVKGNQGNYKAIIPIFIVCVATYIQILYCAAFYSWGAYVCMALPIFQLILGYAIFRYSNDIVSLFIGCSNLMFSTIWANQYQGFLWFHNKSGDLETMAVASLCAVIGALIVFTVSTIMIMKFIPKTH
;
A
#
# COMPACT_ATOMS: atom_id res chain seq x y z
N MET A 1 -5.66 -22.83 18.37
CA MET A 1 -6.44 -22.96 17.11
C MET A 1 -7.11 -21.66 16.67
N LYS A 2 -7.98 -21.01 17.47
CA LYS A 2 -8.71 -19.79 17.07
C LYS A 2 -7.84 -18.62 16.56
N ARG A 3 -6.69 -18.32 17.18
CA ARG A 3 -5.79 -17.23 16.75
C ARG A 3 -5.14 -17.48 15.38
N TRP A 4 -4.68 -18.71 15.14
CA TRP A 4 -4.07 -19.10 13.86
C TRP A 4 -5.09 -19.00 12.72
N GLN A 5 -6.33 -19.42 12.94
CA GLN A 5 -7.42 -19.26 11.98
C GLN A 5 -7.69 -17.77 11.68
N ASN A 6 -7.80 -16.92 12.72
CA ASN A 6 -8.00 -15.49 12.52
C ASN A 6 -6.87 -14.83 11.72
N ASN A 7 -5.61 -15.20 12.00
CA ASN A 7 -4.47 -14.68 11.25
C ASN A 7 -4.51 -15.11 9.78
N LEU A 8 -4.87 -16.37 9.50
CA LEU A 8 -5.05 -16.86 8.13
C LEU A 8 -6.19 -16.13 7.39
N TYR A 9 -7.30 -15.83 8.07
CA TYR A 9 -8.36 -15.01 7.49
C TYR A 9 -7.86 -13.60 7.11
N MET A 10 -7.07 -12.97 7.98
CA MET A 10 -6.49 -11.64 7.69
C MET A 10 -5.53 -11.70 6.50
N VAL A 11 -4.67 -12.71 6.41
CA VAL A 11 -3.77 -12.90 5.27
C VAL A 11 -4.58 -13.13 3.98
N GLY A 12 -5.61 -13.96 4.03
CA GLY A 12 -6.50 -14.20 2.90
C GLY A 12 -7.22 -12.94 2.42
N LEU A 13 -7.72 -12.12 3.35
CA LEU A 13 -8.33 -10.83 3.02
C LEU A 13 -7.33 -9.88 2.34
N LEU A 14 -6.09 -9.80 2.85
CA LEU A 14 -5.05 -8.96 2.25
C LEU A 14 -4.70 -9.41 0.82
N LEU A 15 -4.68 -10.73 0.57
CA LEU A 15 -4.45 -11.27 -0.77
C LEU A 15 -5.58 -10.87 -1.74
N ILE A 16 -6.83 -11.00 -1.30
CA ILE A 16 -7.99 -10.61 -2.10
C ILE A 16 -7.96 -9.11 -2.40
N GLU A 17 -7.66 -8.28 -1.39
CA GLU A 17 -7.49 -6.83 -1.56
C GLU A 17 -6.40 -6.51 -2.58
N ALA A 18 -5.23 -7.16 -2.49
CA ALA A 18 -4.13 -6.96 -3.43
C ALA A 18 -4.53 -7.30 -4.87
N ILE A 19 -5.24 -8.41 -5.07
CA ILE A 19 -5.75 -8.81 -6.40
C ILE A 19 -6.71 -7.74 -6.92
N ILE A 20 -7.70 -7.32 -6.12
CA ILE A 20 -8.68 -6.30 -6.52
C ILE A 20 -7.96 -5.00 -6.89
N MET A 21 -7.02 -4.52 -6.06
CA MET A 21 -6.26 -3.31 -6.33
C MET A 21 -5.45 -3.41 -7.62
N LEU A 22 -4.81 -4.54 -7.89
CA LEU A 22 -4.06 -4.76 -9.13
C LEU A 22 -4.96 -4.71 -10.38
N TYR A 23 -6.24 -5.06 -10.27
CA TYR A 23 -7.20 -4.95 -11.37
C TYR A 23 -7.79 -3.55 -11.51
N VAL A 24 -8.15 -2.90 -10.39
CA VAL A 24 -8.88 -1.62 -10.38
C VAL A 24 -7.97 -0.44 -10.67
N VAL A 25 -6.71 -0.46 -10.24
CA VAL A 25 -5.78 0.66 -10.44
C VAL A 25 -5.49 0.82 -11.94
N PRO A 26 -5.71 2.03 -12.51
CA PRO A 26 -5.46 2.30 -13.91
C PRO A 26 -4.02 1.97 -14.31
N LYS A 27 -3.84 1.53 -15.56
CA LYS A 27 -2.52 1.17 -16.11
C LYS A 27 -1.80 2.40 -16.64
N ALA A 28 -0.50 2.24 -16.90
CA ALA A 28 0.37 3.33 -17.35
C ALA A 28 -0.11 4.07 -18.62
N ASN A 29 -0.89 3.41 -19.47
CA ASN A 29 -1.44 3.97 -20.71
C ASN A 29 -2.81 4.63 -20.55
N ALA A 30 -3.35 4.73 -19.33
CA ALA A 30 -4.61 5.41 -19.07
C ALA A 30 -4.53 6.90 -19.46
N ASP A 31 -5.66 7.53 -19.76
CA ASP A 31 -5.70 8.96 -20.03
C ASP A 31 -5.37 9.77 -18.77
N GLU A 32 -4.80 10.97 -18.98
CA GLU A 32 -4.29 11.81 -17.89
C GLU A 32 -5.36 12.21 -16.88
N ILE A 33 -6.57 12.52 -17.36
CA ILE A 33 -7.69 12.93 -16.52
C ILE A 33 -8.13 11.77 -15.64
N SER A 34 -8.36 10.59 -16.24
CA SER A 34 -8.74 9.37 -15.55
C SER A 34 -7.71 8.96 -14.50
N MET A 35 -6.42 8.98 -14.84
CA MET A 35 -5.36 8.60 -13.91
C MET A 35 -5.31 9.54 -12.69
N LYS A 36 -5.27 10.86 -12.92
CA LYS A 36 -5.17 11.85 -11.83
C LYS A 36 -6.40 11.86 -10.95
N ILE A 37 -7.60 11.85 -11.53
CA ILE A 37 -8.86 11.83 -10.77
C ILE A 37 -8.97 10.55 -9.95
N SER A 38 -8.66 9.40 -10.57
CA SER A 38 -8.70 8.10 -9.90
C SER A 38 -7.73 8.04 -8.73
N LEU A 39 -6.49 8.56 -8.89
CA LEU A 39 -5.51 8.62 -7.81
C LEU A 39 -6.01 9.47 -6.62
N VAL A 40 -6.52 10.68 -6.89
CA VAL A 40 -6.99 11.59 -5.85
C VAL A 40 -8.19 10.99 -5.09
N ILE A 41 -9.17 10.46 -5.81
CA ILE A 41 -10.35 9.83 -5.21
C ILE A 41 -9.94 8.60 -4.39
N ALA A 42 -9.08 7.75 -4.95
CA ALA A 42 -8.64 6.54 -4.27
C ALA A 42 -7.85 6.84 -2.99
N LEU A 43 -6.95 7.84 -3.01
CA LEU A 43 -6.24 8.29 -1.83
C LEU A 43 -7.18 8.84 -0.76
N PHE A 44 -8.13 9.68 -1.15
CA PHE A 44 -9.11 10.25 -0.24
C PHE A 44 -9.94 9.16 0.45
N LEU A 45 -10.46 8.21 -0.34
CA LEU A 45 -11.22 7.08 0.18
C LEU A 45 -10.38 6.17 1.08
N ALA A 46 -9.14 5.84 0.68
CA ALA A 46 -8.25 5.00 1.46
C ALA A 46 -7.95 5.63 2.84
N ILE A 47 -7.71 6.94 2.90
CA ILE A 47 -7.50 7.67 4.15
C ILE A 47 -8.77 7.65 5.02
N LEU A 48 -9.93 7.96 4.45
CA LEU A 48 -11.20 7.99 5.19
C LEU A 48 -11.57 6.62 5.77
N VAL A 49 -11.49 5.57 4.94
CA VAL A 49 -11.80 4.20 5.37
C VAL A 49 -10.82 3.75 6.45
N SER A 50 -9.52 4.01 6.27
CA SER A 50 -8.51 3.66 7.27
C SER A 50 -8.76 4.36 8.60
N PHE A 51 -9.07 5.66 8.58
CA PHE A 51 -9.40 6.41 9.78
C PHE A 51 -10.65 5.86 10.48
N ALA A 52 -11.73 5.65 9.73
CA ALA A 52 -12.99 5.13 10.27
C ALA A 52 -12.81 3.74 10.89
N LEU A 53 -12.07 2.84 10.23
CA LEU A 53 -11.79 1.51 10.74
C LEU A 53 -10.87 1.52 11.97
N LEU A 54 -9.87 2.40 12.01
CA LEU A 54 -9.01 2.56 13.19
C LEU A 54 -9.80 3.08 14.40
N VAL A 55 -10.69 4.06 14.20
CA VAL A 55 -11.59 4.57 15.25
C VAL A 55 -12.51 3.47 15.77
N LYS A 56 -13.12 2.69 14.87
CA LYS A 56 -13.99 1.57 15.24
C LYS A 56 -13.23 0.44 15.94
N GLY A 57 -12.04 0.09 15.46
CA GLY A 57 -11.21 -1.00 16.00
C GLY A 57 -10.58 -0.70 17.36
N ASN A 58 -10.35 0.58 17.67
CA ASN A 58 -9.71 1.03 18.91
C ASN A 58 -10.67 1.81 19.83
N GLN A 59 -11.97 1.48 19.81
CA GLN A 59 -12.94 2.08 20.73
C GLN A 59 -12.49 1.90 22.18
N GLY A 60 -12.20 3.02 22.86
CA GLY A 60 -11.69 3.03 24.25
C GLY A 60 -10.19 3.32 24.38
N ASN A 61 -9.40 3.32 23.30
CA ASN A 61 -7.97 3.69 23.32
C ASN A 61 -7.60 4.64 22.17
N TYR A 62 -8.16 5.85 22.19
CA TYR A 62 -7.94 6.85 21.13
C TYR A 62 -6.49 7.31 20.99
N LYS A 63 -5.70 7.25 22.08
CA LYS A 63 -4.27 7.63 22.06
C LYS A 63 -3.43 6.68 21.19
N ALA A 64 -3.88 5.44 21.03
CA ALA A 64 -3.25 4.44 20.17
C ALA A 64 -3.52 4.64 18.67
N ILE A 65 -4.56 5.40 18.30
CA ILE A 65 -4.97 5.60 16.90
C ILE A 65 -4.01 6.52 16.14
N ILE A 66 -3.63 7.64 16.77
CA ILE A 66 -2.88 8.71 16.11
C ILE A 66 -1.55 8.20 15.52
N PRO A 67 -0.70 7.46 16.27
CA PRO A 67 0.58 7.01 15.74
C PRO A 67 0.42 6.08 14.53
N ILE A 68 -0.48 5.09 14.60
CA ILE A 68 -0.68 4.16 13.49
C ILE A 68 -1.34 4.85 12.28
N PHE A 69 -2.24 5.80 12.50
CA PHE A 69 -2.84 6.56 11.41
C PHE A 69 -1.81 7.41 10.67
N ILE A 70 -0.90 8.08 11.41
CA ILE A 70 0.21 8.83 10.80
C ILE A 70 1.07 7.91 9.94
N VAL A 71 1.39 6.70 10.42
CA VAL A 71 2.15 5.73 9.65
C VAL A 71 1.40 5.28 8.39
N CYS A 72 0.08 5.07 8.46
CA CYS A 72 -0.74 4.75 7.29
C CYS A 72 -0.66 5.85 6.23
N VAL A 73 -0.81 7.11 6.62
CA VAL A 73 -0.68 8.27 5.71
C VAL A 73 0.74 8.37 5.17
N ALA A 74 1.76 8.11 6.00
CA ALA A 74 3.15 8.14 5.57
C ALA A 74 3.47 7.10 4.49
N THR A 75 2.70 6.01 4.36
CA THR A 75 2.93 5.04 3.29
C THR A 75 2.84 5.66 1.90
N TYR A 76 1.98 6.67 1.73
CA TYR A 76 1.77 7.38 0.47
C TYR A 76 2.95 8.24 0.02
N ILE A 77 3.97 8.41 0.87
CA ILE A 77 5.23 9.04 0.44
C ILE A 77 5.88 8.29 -0.71
N GLN A 78 5.63 6.99 -0.86
CA GLN A 78 6.09 6.19 -2.01
C GLN A 78 5.54 6.73 -3.34
N ILE A 79 4.27 7.15 -3.35
CA ILE A 79 3.63 7.72 -4.55
C ILE A 79 4.27 9.07 -4.87
N LEU A 80 4.52 9.90 -3.86
CA LEU A 80 5.19 11.19 -4.02
C LEU A 80 6.63 11.03 -4.52
N TYR A 81 7.38 10.08 -3.96
CA TYR A 81 8.73 9.73 -4.40
C TYR A 81 8.71 9.29 -5.87
N CYS A 82 7.85 8.34 -6.23
CA CYS A 82 7.67 7.88 -7.60
C CYS A 82 7.31 9.02 -8.56
N ALA A 83 6.42 9.91 -8.14
CA ALA A 83 5.99 11.06 -8.93
C ALA A 83 7.09 12.13 -9.10
N ALA A 84 7.94 12.34 -8.09
CA ALA A 84 9.01 13.33 -8.14
C ALA A 84 10.21 12.87 -8.98
N PHE A 85 10.53 11.57 -8.90
CA PHE A 85 11.72 11.01 -9.53
C PHE A 85 11.42 10.20 -10.80
N TYR A 86 10.18 10.25 -11.32
CA TYR A 86 9.73 9.42 -12.44
C TYR A 86 10.69 9.44 -13.64
N SER A 87 11.38 10.57 -13.89
CA SER A 87 12.34 10.75 -14.99
C SER A 87 13.59 9.88 -14.90
N TRP A 88 13.79 9.14 -13.82
CA TRP A 88 14.83 8.12 -13.68
C TRP A 88 14.34 6.70 -14.06
N GLY A 89 13.09 6.58 -14.51
CA GLY A 89 12.55 5.34 -15.07
C GLY A 89 12.52 4.20 -14.07
N ALA A 90 12.85 2.98 -14.51
CA ALA A 90 12.77 1.76 -13.70
C ALA A 90 13.64 1.79 -12.43
N TYR A 91 14.69 2.62 -12.38
CA TYR A 91 15.54 2.77 -11.19
C TYR A 91 14.76 3.25 -9.96
N VAL A 92 13.72 4.04 -10.16
CA VAL A 92 12.84 4.52 -9.08
C VAL A 92 12.10 3.36 -8.42
N CYS A 93 11.54 2.46 -9.23
CA CYS A 93 10.83 1.26 -8.75
C CYS A 93 11.75 0.34 -7.93
N MET A 94 13.02 0.22 -8.32
CA MET A 94 13.98 -0.65 -7.64
C MET A 94 14.32 -0.19 -6.21
N ALA A 95 14.07 1.09 -5.87
CA ALA A 95 14.25 1.61 -4.53
C ALA A 95 13.02 1.43 -3.62
N LEU A 96 11.82 1.16 -4.18
CA LEU A 96 10.59 0.99 -3.40
C LEU A 96 10.64 -0.14 -2.35
N PRO A 97 11.33 -1.28 -2.56
CA PRO A 97 11.46 -2.30 -1.52
C PRO A 97 12.05 -1.76 -0.21
N ILE A 98 12.94 -0.75 -0.26
CA ILE A 98 13.50 -0.12 0.94
C ILE A 98 12.40 0.62 1.71
N PHE A 99 11.56 1.40 1.01
CA PHE A 99 10.40 2.06 1.61
C PHE A 99 9.44 1.04 2.23
N GLN A 100 9.15 -0.07 1.53
CA GLN A 100 8.24 -1.11 1.99
C GLN A 100 8.72 -1.76 3.29
N LEU A 101 10.03 -2.01 3.42
CA LEU A 101 10.60 -2.56 4.65
C LEU A 101 10.56 -1.56 5.82
N ILE A 102 10.93 -0.30 5.57
CA ILE A 102 10.92 0.75 6.61
C ILE A 102 9.50 1.02 7.10
N LEU A 103 8.56 1.23 6.17
CA LEU A 103 7.16 1.49 6.46
C LEU A 103 6.48 0.27 7.06
N GLY A 104 6.77 -0.93 6.56
CA GLY A 104 6.30 -2.19 7.14
C GLY A 104 6.74 -2.35 8.60
N TYR A 105 8.01 -2.08 8.88
CA TYR A 105 8.51 -2.07 10.27
C TYR A 105 7.79 -1.03 11.13
N ALA A 106 7.59 0.19 10.63
CA ALA A 106 6.85 1.23 11.35
C ALA A 106 5.41 0.78 11.65
N ILE A 107 4.71 0.19 10.67
CA ILE A 107 3.36 -0.38 10.86
C ILE A 107 3.39 -1.40 12.00
N PHE A 108 4.27 -2.39 11.92
CA PHE A 108 4.41 -3.42 12.97
C PHE A 108 4.68 -2.82 14.35
N ARG A 109 5.55 -1.81 14.43
CA ARG A 109 5.94 -1.17 15.68
C ARG A 109 4.80 -0.38 16.30
N TYR A 110 3.97 0.31 15.51
CA TYR A 110 2.92 1.21 16.01
C TYR A 110 1.53 0.57 16.10
N SER A 111 1.31 -0.60 15.49
CA SER A 111 0.07 -1.36 15.68
C SER A 111 -0.04 -1.92 17.11
N ASN A 112 -1.20 -1.75 17.73
CA ASN A 112 -1.48 -2.26 19.08
C ASN A 112 -2.33 -3.55 19.04
N ASP A 113 -3.19 -3.66 18.03
CA ASP A 113 -4.02 -4.83 17.74
C ASP A 113 -3.87 -5.28 16.27
N ILE A 114 -4.44 -6.46 15.97
CA ILE A 114 -4.31 -7.10 14.66
C ILE A 114 -5.05 -6.35 13.55
N VAL A 115 -6.14 -5.65 13.88
CA VAL A 115 -6.93 -4.87 12.91
C VAL A 115 -6.14 -3.63 12.52
N SER A 116 -5.53 -2.93 13.48
CA SER A 116 -4.62 -1.81 13.19
C SER A 116 -3.42 -2.23 12.34
N LEU A 117 -2.86 -3.41 12.57
CA LEU A 117 -1.79 -3.98 11.74
C LEU A 117 -2.26 -4.25 10.31
N PHE A 118 -3.43 -4.88 10.17
CA PHE A 118 -4.03 -5.18 8.88
C PHE A 118 -4.30 -3.90 8.07
N ILE A 119 -4.88 -2.87 8.69
CA ILE A 119 -5.13 -1.58 8.04
C ILE A 119 -3.81 -0.96 7.55
N GLY A 120 -2.77 -0.96 8.38
CA GLY A 120 -1.45 -0.47 7.95
C GLY A 120 -0.89 -1.24 6.76
N CYS A 121 -1.00 -2.58 6.77
CA CYS A 121 -0.58 -3.43 5.66
C CYS A 121 -1.37 -3.15 4.38
N SER A 122 -2.68 -2.93 4.48
CA SER A 122 -3.54 -2.59 3.34
C SER A 122 -3.17 -1.24 2.73
N ASN A 123 -2.87 -0.22 3.56
CA ASN A 123 -2.38 1.08 3.08
C ASN A 123 -1.02 0.95 2.38
N LEU A 124 -0.11 0.14 2.93
CA LEU A 124 1.19 -0.11 2.32
C LEU A 124 1.06 -0.82 0.97
N MET A 125 0.15 -1.79 0.86
CA MET A 125 -0.17 -2.51 -0.37
C MET A 125 -0.71 -1.55 -1.44
N PHE A 126 -1.74 -0.79 -1.07
CA PHE A 126 -2.35 0.22 -1.93
C PHE A 126 -1.31 1.21 -2.44
N SER A 127 -0.50 1.77 -1.54
CA SER A 127 0.50 2.76 -1.90
C SER A 127 1.55 2.19 -2.84
N THR A 128 1.92 0.92 -2.67
CA THR A 128 2.92 0.26 -3.51
C THR A 128 2.41 0.06 -4.94
N ILE A 129 1.17 -0.38 -5.09
CA ILE A 129 0.54 -0.59 -6.40
C ILE A 129 0.40 0.75 -7.12
N TRP A 130 -0.14 1.77 -6.44
CA TRP A 130 -0.29 3.11 -7.01
C TRP A 130 1.04 3.76 -7.36
N ALA A 131 2.07 3.64 -6.52
CA ALA A 131 3.37 4.24 -6.78
C ALA A 131 3.99 3.72 -8.08
N ASN A 132 3.91 2.40 -8.33
CA ASN A 132 4.44 1.80 -9.57
C ASN A 132 3.59 2.16 -10.79
N GLN A 133 2.26 2.08 -10.70
CA GLN A 133 1.38 2.39 -11.84
C GLN A 133 1.45 3.88 -12.22
N TYR A 134 1.49 4.77 -11.22
CA TYR A 134 1.53 6.20 -11.46
C TYR A 134 2.88 6.66 -12.01
N GLN A 135 4.02 6.13 -11.53
CA GLN A 135 5.32 6.44 -12.13
C GLN A 135 5.45 5.84 -13.54
N GLY A 136 4.93 4.64 -13.78
CA GLY A 136 4.79 4.09 -15.12
C GLY A 136 4.00 5.00 -16.06
N PHE A 137 2.86 5.53 -15.59
CA PHE A 137 2.05 6.49 -16.35
C PHE A 137 2.81 7.78 -16.69
N LEU A 138 3.49 8.36 -15.70
CA LEU A 138 4.28 9.58 -15.89
C LEU A 138 5.43 9.35 -16.88
N TRP A 139 6.10 8.20 -16.82
CA TRP A 139 7.13 7.83 -17.78
C TRP A 139 6.56 7.61 -19.18
N PHE A 140 5.45 6.86 -19.28
CA PHE A 140 4.79 6.56 -20.55
C PHE A 140 4.45 7.85 -21.31
N HIS A 141 3.82 8.82 -20.64
CA HIS A 141 3.36 10.04 -21.29
C HIS A 141 4.46 11.08 -21.56
N ASN A 142 5.56 11.08 -20.80
CA ASN A 142 6.60 12.09 -20.94
C ASN A 142 7.87 11.61 -21.67
N LYS A 143 8.07 10.29 -21.81
CA LYS A 143 9.33 9.73 -22.34
C LYS A 143 9.18 8.66 -23.41
N SER A 144 8.26 7.70 -23.23
CA SER A 144 8.30 6.46 -24.02
C SER A 144 7.12 6.30 -24.99
N GLY A 145 5.88 6.32 -24.47
CA GLY A 145 4.66 6.12 -25.27
C GLY A 145 4.44 4.69 -25.78
N ASP A 146 5.19 3.69 -25.27
CA ASP A 146 5.21 2.33 -25.78
C ASP A 146 4.64 1.27 -24.82
N LEU A 147 4.18 0.15 -25.36
CA LEU A 147 3.56 -0.93 -24.59
C LEU A 147 4.53 -1.60 -23.61
N GLU A 148 5.84 -1.56 -23.87
CA GLU A 148 6.85 -2.10 -22.95
C GLU A 148 6.83 -1.37 -21.62
N THR A 149 6.73 -0.03 -21.63
CA THR A 149 6.60 0.76 -20.40
C THR A 149 5.39 0.33 -19.57
N MET A 150 4.24 0.06 -20.21
CA MET A 150 3.04 -0.40 -19.51
C MET A 150 3.25 -1.78 -18.87
N ALA A 151 3.89 -2.68 -19.60
CA ALA A 151 4.21 -4.02 -19.10
C ALA A 151 5.19 -3.95 -17.92
N VAL A 152 6.27 -3.15 -18.03
CA VAL A 152 7.27 -2.96 -16.98
C VAL A 152 6.63 -2.36 -15.72
N ALA A 153 5.84 -1.29 -15.84
CA ALA A 153 5.15 -0.67 -14.71
C ALA A 153 4.20 -1.65 -14.00
N SER A 154 3.47 -2.44 -14.78
CA SER A 154 2.56 -3.46 -14.23
C SER A 154 3.31 -4.60 -13.54
N LEU A 155 4.42 -5.05 -14.12
CA LEU A 155 5.28 -6.06 -13.51
C LEU A 155 5.88 -5.54 -12.19
N CYS A 156 6.38 -4.31 -12.17
CA CYS A 156 6.90 -3.66 -10.95
C CYS A 156 5.81 -3.55 -9.88
N ALA A 157 4.56 -3.21 -10.25
CA ALA A 157 3.44 -3.19 -9.31
C ALA A 157 3.13 -4.57 -8.72
N VAL A 158 3.16 -5.63 -9.54
CA VAL A 158 2.96 -7.01 -9.06
C VAL A 158 4.10 -7.46 -8.15
N ILE A 159 5.35 -7.22 -8.53
CA ILE A 159 6.52 -7.56 -7.70
C ILE A 159 6.47 -6.81 -6.37
N GLY A 160 6.18 -5.50 -6.40
CA GLY A 160 6.01 -4.70 -5.20
C GLY A 160 4.89 -5.23 -4.30
N ALA A 161 3.74 -5.58 -4.87
CA ALA A 161 2.63 -6.17 -4.13
C ALA A 161 3.02 -7.51 -3.49
N LEU A 162 3.78 -8.37 -4.19
CA LEU A 162 4.28 -9.63 -3.63
C LEU A 162 5.24 -9.41 -2.45
N ILE A 163 6.13 -8.43 -2.54
CA ILE A 163 7.05 -8.08 -1.44
C ILE A 163 6.23 -7.61 -0.22
N VAL A 164 5.33 -6.66 -0.41
CA VAL A 164 4.47 -6.17 0.68
C VAL A 164 3.63 -7.30 1.26
N PHE A 165 3.01 -8.13 0.42
CA PHE A 165 2.21 -9.26 0.87
C PHE A 165 3.02 -10.24 1.73
N THR A 166 4.25 -10.53 1.32
CA THR A 166 5.16 -11.42 2.05
C THR A 166 5.52 -10.82 3.41
N VAL A 167 5.94 -9.56 3.44
CA VAL A 167 6.29 -8.85 4.69
C VAL A 167 5.08 -8.76 5.62
N SER A 168 3.91 -8.36 5.10
CA SER A 168 2.65 -8.29 5.84
C SER A 168 2.20 -9.63 6.39
N THR A 169 2.36 -10.71 5.62
CA THR A 169 2.06 -12.07 6.09
C THR A 169 2.96 -12.44 7.26
N ILE A 170 4.26 -12.22 7.17
CA ILE A 170 5.19 -12.48 8.27
C ILE A 170 4.79 -11.67 9.51
N MET A 171 4.48 -10.38 9.34
CA MET A 171 4.04 -9.51 10.42
C MET A 171 2.76 -10.01 11.09
N ILE A 172 1.71 -10.29 10.31
CA ILE A 172 0.41 -10.79 10.82
C ILE A 172 0.59 -12.12 11.56
N MET A 173 1.36 -13.05 11.00
CA MET A 173 1.57 -14.37 11.60
C MET A 173 2.36 -14.30 12.91
N LYS A 174 3.30 -13.35 13.03
CA LYS A 174 4.12 -13.16 14.23
C LYS A 174 3.54 -12.15 15.22
N PHE A 175 2.49 -11.40 14.86
CA PHE A 175 1.98 -10.31 15.66
C PHE A 175 1.39 -10.79 16.98
N ILE A 176 1.89 -10.25 18.09
CA ILE A 176 1.34 -10.43 19.44
C ILE A 176 0.71 -9.09 19.85
N PRO A 177 -0.61 -9.03 20.09
CA PRO A 177 -1.28 -7.81 20.53
C PRO A 177 -0.64 -7.25 21.80
N LYS A 178 -0.53 -5.93 21.87
CA LYS A 178 -0.03 -5.25 23.06
C LYS A 178 -1.19 -5.10 24.03
N THR A 179 -1.15 -5.84 25.13
CA THR A 179 -2.09 -5.66 26.24
C THR A 179 -1.80 -4.33 26.92
N HIS A 180 -2.77 -3.43 26.95
CA HIS A 180 -2.82 -2.29 27.86
C HIS A 180 -3.76 -2.61 29.00
#